data_AF-A0A5N5N4C4-F1
#
_entry.id   AF-A0A5N5N4C4-F1
#
_cell.length_a   1.000
_cell.length_b   1.000
_cell.length_c   1.000
_cell.angle_alpha   90.00
_cell.angle_beta   90.00
_cell.angle_gamma   90.00
#
_symmetry.space_group_name_H-M   'P 1'
#
loop_
_entity.id
_entity.type
_entity.pdbx_description
1 polymer ?
#
loop_
_entity_poly.entity_id
_entity_poly.type
_entity_poly.pdbx_seq_one_letter_code
_entity_poly.pdbx_strand_id
1 'polypeptide(L)'
;MCLNWTLTARAGSCCTLRDVQTEYSHCSSGNLARSHAWRIVPVATAVQHPQQELTPPSLAQTPKYLSLPSVEKLLEVPAVVVSSSEEFEEHWPLLQKDLSVFPVLGLDCEWVKSMRVSIKGKACAVSLLQMATYSGRCMLVRLLAFRDAQLPLPKGLLQVLRDSHVLKVGVGCYEDGKRLVSDHSLALVCTVDLRYLALRQRHAVLNNGLSLKSLAADLLNVTLDKSLELRCSNWEAENLTQEQMSYAARDAQVSVSLFLYLLGLYSESCLLSEDETAFSKLASHCQGLVDVPFRWRSEGDEGERRRRCRRSTVDSPESGDQQVPDPRRNKRKPLGVGYSARKSPLYDNCFLHAPDGQPLCTCDKKKAKWYLDKGIGELVSEDPFIVRLLFEPSGRPDSQKDYYLTAKENLCVVCGKAESYIRKNIVPHEYRRHFPAEMKDHNSHDILLLCTSCHAASNVYDGFLKQQLADEFSAPQGCEEGVRMLEDSDRRRVRSAARALLSANDSMPASRREELLSVVHAYFCKEGEEREVTEGMLNTAANLETRIFNESYVPHGLKVVQAYAERGLRGLIELERRWRQHFLSCMQPKFLPPLWSVDHNHEKYLRKYGENLLINLT
;
A
#
# COMPACT_ATOMS: atom_id res chain seq x y z
N MET A 1 16.22 15.21 -17.17
CA MET A 1 15.52 14.77 -18.39
C MET A 1 15.77 15.83 -19.43
N CYS A 2 16.30 15.45 -20.59
CA CYS A 2 16.46 16.36 -21.72
C CYS A 2 15.12 16.44 -22.46
N LEU A 3 14.73 17.63 -22.91
CA LEU A 3 13.58 17.85 -23.78
C LEU A 3 14.11 18.51 -25.06
N ASN A 4 14.27 17.72 -26.11
CA ASN A 4 14.62 18.25 -27.43
C ASN A 4 13.34 18.77 -28.08
N TRP A 5 13.14 20.09 -28.04
CA TRP A 5 12.10 20.78 -28.80
C TRP A 5 12.57 20.97 -30.26
N THR A 6 12.49 19.90 -31.06
CA THR A 6 12.79 19.96 -32.50
C THR A 6 11.65 20.65 -33.24
N LEU A 7 11.92 21.78 -33.90
CA LEU A 7 10.98 22.36 -34.86
C LEU A 7 10.84 21.47 -36.10
N THR A 8 9.63 20.98 -36.37
CA THR A 8 9.24 20.38 -37.65
C THR A 8 8.29 21.32 -38.39
N ALA A 9 8.85 22.20 -39.21
CA ALA A 9 8.06 22.96 -40.18
C ALA A 9 7.49 22.00 -41.23
N ARG A 10 6.22 22.20 -41.62
CA ARG A 10 5.65 21.66 -42.86
C ARG A 10 4.97 22.78 -43.63
N ALA A 11 5.25 22.84 -44.94
CA ALA A 11 4.54 23.72 -45.86
C ALA A 11 3.07 23.25 -46.01
N GLY A 12 2.17 24.19 -46.23
CA GLY A 12 0.75 23.90 -46.50
C GLY A 12 0.44 23.83 -48.00
N SER A 13 -0.80 23.44 -48.33
CA SER A 13 -1.42 23.68 -49.64
C SER A 13 -2.96 23.69 -49.55
N CYS A 14 -3.53 24.84 -49.90
CA CYS A 14 -4.81 25.08 -50.60
C CYS A 14 -5.99 24.07 -50.51
N CYS A 15 -7.12 24.59 -50.01
CA CYS A 15 -8.45 24.51 -50.65
C CYS A 15 -9.25 23.17 -50.57
N THR A 16 -10.59 23.14 -50.69
CA THR A 16 -11.58 24.15 -51.14
C THR A 16 -12.79 24.31 -50.19
N LEU A 17 -13.45 25.47 -50.27
CA LEU A 17 -14.81 25.71 -49.76
C LEU A 17 -15.88 24.94 -50.56
N ARG A 18 -17.02 24.64 -49.92
CA ARG A 18 -18.36 24.61 -50.53
C ARG A 18 -19.47 24.59 -49.47
N ASP A 19 -20.20 25.68 -49.36
CA ASP A 19 -21.57 25.69 -48.84
C ASP A 19 -22.53 25.05 -49.86
N VAL A 20 -23.71 24.60 -49.39
CA VAL A 20 -25.03 24.89 -49.99
C VAL A 20 -26.15 24.31 -49.10
N GLN A 21 -27.27 25.03 -49.01
CA GLN A 21 -28.52 24.64 -48.31
C GLN A 21 -29.31 23.62 -49.20
N THR A 22 -30.45 23.02 -48.89
CA THR A 22 -31.55 23.26 -47.94
C THR A 22 -32.41 21.98 -47.94
N GLU A 23 -33.28 21.74 -46.95
CA GLU A 23 -34.74 21.57 -47.23
C GLU A 23 -35.61 21.58 -45.96
N TYR A 24 -36.92 21.72 -46.17
CA TYR A 24 -37.95 21.97 -45.15
C TYR A 24 -38.83 20.74 -44.91
N SER A 25 -39.43 20.66 -43.71
CA SER A 25 -40.82 20.20 -43.57
C SER A 25 -41.46 20.80 -42.31
N HIS A 26 -42.72 21.21 -42.42
CA HIS A 26 -43.51 21.81 -41.33
C HIS A 26 -44.39 20.76 -40.63
N CYS A 27 -44.71 21.02 -39.35
CA CYS A 27 -46.12 21.14 -38.99
C CYS A 27 -46.34 22.10 -37.81
N SER A 28 -47.51 22.75 -37.81
CA SER A 28 -48.01 23.73 -36.83
C SER A 28 -48.78 23.00 -35.70
N SER A 29 -49.38 23.56 -34.65
CA SER A 29 -49.53 24.93 -34.08
C SER A 29 -50.21 24.80 -32.71
N GLY A 30 -50.12 25.77 -31.80
CA GLY A 30 -51.05 25.82 -30.64
C GLY A 30 -50.67 26.77 -29.50
N ASN A 31 -51.09 28.03 -29.57
CA ASN A 31 -51.12 28.95 -28.42
C ASN A 31 -52.55 29.03 -27.86
N LEU A 32 -52.72 29.06 -26.54
CA LEU A 32 -53.18 30.25 -25.81
C LEU A 32 -53.13 30.04 -24.29
N ALA A 33 -53.06 31.14 -23.53
CA ALA A 33 -53.22 31.16 -22.09
C ALA A 33 -54.43 32.01 -21.67
N ARG A 34 -54.99 31.76 -20.48
CA ARG A 34 -55.63 32.81 -19.65
C ARG A 34 -55.76 32.40 -18.18
N SER A 35 -55.84 33.43 -17.34
CA SER A 35 -55.85 33.40 -15.88
C SER A 35 -57.25 33.23 -15.27
N HIS A 36 -57.32 32.86 -13.99
CA HIS A 36 -58.06 33.65 -12.98
C HIS A 36 -57.50 33.37 -11.57
N ALA A 37 -57.77 34.26 -10.61
CA ALA A 37 -57.21 34.22 -9.25
C ALA A 37 -58.27 34.58 -8.20
N TRP A 38 -58.13 34.07 -6.96
CA TRP A 38 -58.96 34.41 -5.80
C TRP A 38 -58.13 34.46 -4.50
N ARG A 39 -58.70 35.06 -3.44
CA ARG A 39 -58.03 35.40 -2.17
C ARG A 39 -58.49 34.53 -0.99
N ILE A 40 -57.64 34.51 0.05
CA ILE A 40 -57.91 34.14 1.46
C ILE A 40 -59.03 35.07 2.04
N VAL A 41 -59.79 34.81 3.11
CA VAL A 41 -59.50 34.29 4.49
C VAL A 41 -60.76 33.56 5.10
N PRO A 42 -60.79 33.04 6.36
CA PRO A 42 -61.62 31.87 6.75
C PRO A 42 -62.72 32.15 7.82
N VAL A 43 -63.34 31.08 8.36
CA VAL A 43 -63.72 30.90 9.80
C VAL A 43 -64.08 29.42 10.08
N ALA A 44 -64.17 28.99 11.35
CA ALA A 44 -64.21 27.58 11.78
C ALA A 44 -65.46 27.18 12.61
N THR A 45 -65.73 25.86 12.70
CA THR A 45 -66.22 25.07 13.88
C THR A 45 -66.23 23.57 13.47
N ALA A 46 -65.54 22.64 14.16
CA ALA A 46 -65.91 21.93 15.41
C ALA A 46 -67.14 20.99 15.23
N VAL A 47 -67.06 19.66 15.45
CA VAL A 47 -67.22 18.89 16.74
C VAL A 47 -67.19 17.38 16.36
N GLN A 48 -66.76 16.33 17.10
CA GLN A 48 -65.93 16.07 18.32
C GLN A 48 -65.58 14.53 18.37
N HIS A 49 -65.04 14.04 19.51
CA HIS A 49 -64.85 12.63 19.97
C HIS A 49 -63.54 11.88 19.62
N PRO A 50 -63.00 11.05 20.54
CA PRO A 50 -62.92 11.23 22.00
C PRO A 50 -61.47 11.10 22.53
N GLN A 51 -61.27 11.19 23.85
CA GLN A 51 -59.95 11.30 24.48
C GLN A 51 -59.23 9.95 24.68
N GLN A 52 -57.89 9.99 24.63
CA GLN A 52 -56.99 9.08 25.34
C GLN A 52 -55.82 9.87 25.95
N GLU A 53 -55.14 9.30 26.94
CA GLU A 53 -54.35 10.06 27.92
C GLU A 53 -52.96 10.51 27.41
N LEU A 54 -52.51 11.66 27.92
CA LEU A 54 -51.18 12.21 27.65
C LEU A 54 -50.12 11.52 28.53
N THR A 55 -49.25 10.72 27.92
CA THR A 55 -47.98 10.36 28.53
C THR A 55 -47.04 11.57 28.57
N PRO A 56 -46.19 11.72 29.61
CA PRO A 56 -45.24 12.82 29.69
C PRO A 56 -44.18 12.72 28.57
N PRO A 57 -43.64 13.86 28.09
CA PRO A 57 -42.61 13.86 27.05
C PRO A 57 -41.38 13.06 27.51
N SER A 58 -40.87 12.20 26.64
CA SER A 58 -39.67 11.41 26.93
C SER A 58 -38.46 12.33 27.14
N LEU A 59 -37.66 12.01 28.16
CA LEU A 59 -36.39 12.68 28.41
C LEU A 59 -35.51 12.56 27.16
N ALA A 60 -35.10 13.72 26.61
CA ALA A 60 -34.14 13.77 25.52
C ALA A 60 -32.86 13.05 25.96
N GLN A 61 -32.50 11.97 25.26
CA GLN A 61 -31.35 11.15 25.64
C GLN A 61 -30.07 11.93 25.34
N THR A 62 -29.33 12.28 26.38
CA THR A 62 -28.01 12.89 26.23
C THR A 62 -27.07 11.94 25.49
N PRO A 63 -26.20 12.44 24.60
CA PRO A 63 -25.28 11.60 23.84
C PRO A 63 -24.37 10.83 24.81
N LYS A 64 -24.32 9.50 24.64
CA LYS A 64 -23.56 8.60 25.51
C LYS A 64 -22.06 8.74 25.25
N TYR A 65 -21.41 9.64 25.98
CA TYR A 65 -19.94 9.74 26.00
C TYR A 65 -19.30 8.42 26.44
N LEU A 66 -18.73 7.69 25.49
CA LEU A 66 -17.95 6.48 25.73
C LEU A 66 -16.49 6.85 26.00
N SER A 67 -16.10 6.85 27.27
CA SER A 67 -14.69 6.93 27.67
C SER A 67 -14.01 5.57 27.49
N LEU A 68 -12.94 5.52 26.72
CA LEU A 68 -12.02 4.38 26.71
C LEU A 68 -11.28 4.30 28.07
N PRO A 69 -10.97 3.09 28.60
CA PRO A 69 -10.05 2.96 29.72
C PRO A 69 -8.65 3.43 29.30
N SER A 70 -7.84 3.90 30.26
CA SER A 70 -6.42 4.17 29.97
C SER A 70 -5.67 2.85 29.73
N VAL A 71 -4.54 2.91 29.02
CA VAL A 71 -3.79 1.70 28.61
C VAL A 71 -3.32 0.90 29.82
N GLU A 72 -2.98 1.57 30.92
CA GLU A 72 -2.60 0.93 32.18
C GLU A 72 -3.77 0.11 32.74
N LYS A 73 -4.95 0.73 32.88
CA LYS A 73 -6.17 0.08 33.38
C LYS A 73 -6.65 -1.06 32.48
N LEU A 74 -6.43 -0.94 31.17
CA LEU A 74 -6.72 -1.99 30.19
C LEU A 74 -5.81 -3.21 30.41
N LEU A 75 -4.53 -2.99 30.71
CA LEU A 75 -3.53 -4.04 30.98
C LEU A 75 -3.54 -4.58 32.43
N GLU A 76 -4.24 -3.91 33.35
CA GLU A 76 -4.54 -4.39 34.70
C GLU A 76 -5.65 -5.46 34.72
N VAL A 77 -6.48 -5.55 33.67
CA VAL A 77 -7.55 -6.55 33.59
C VAL A 77 -6.95 -7.96 33.46
N PRO A 78 -7.24 -8.89 34.40
CA PRO A 78 -6.75 -10.26 34.30
C PRO A 78 -7.40 -10.99 33.14
N ALA A 79 -6.62 -11.86 32.49
CA ALA A 79 -7.13 -12.73 31.44
C ALA A 79 -7.70 -14.04 32.00
N VAL A 80 -8.76 -14.53 31.37
CA VAL A 80 -9.38 -15.82 31.67
C VAL A 80 -8.86 -16.89 30.72
N VAL A 81 -8.50 -18.06 31.25
CA VAL A 81 -8.14 -19.24 30.44
C VAL A 81 -9.40 -20.06 30.22
N VAL A 82 -9.60 -20.55 28.99
CA VAL A 82 -10.79 -21.31 28.60
C VAL A 82 -10.37 -22.61 27.91
N SER A 83 -10.77 -23.73 28.50
CA SER A 83 -10.41 -25.10 28.12
C SER A 83 -11.63 -25.97 27.79
N SER A 84 -12.83 -25.55 28.17
CA SER A 84 -14.11 -26.23 27.93
C SER A 84 -15.13 -25.30 27.24
N SER A 85 -16.25 -25.86 26.77
CA SER A 85 -17.33 -25.03 26.19
C SER A 85 -18.07 -24.26 27.28
N GLU A 86 -18.13 -24.83 28.47
CA GLU A 86 -18.79 -24.32 29.67
C GLU A 86 -18.07 -23.05 30.16
N GLU A 87 -16.74 -23.11 30.30
CA GLU A 87 -15.89 -21.94 30.59
C GLU A 87 -16.00 -20.85 29.50
N PHE A 88 -16.18 -21.24 28.24
CA PHE A 88 -16.35 -20.27 27.15
C PHE A 88 -17.66 -19.51 27.31
N GLU A 89 -18.79 -20.21 27.40
CA GLU A 89 -20.12 -19.59 27.46
C GLU A 89 -20.39 -18.87 28.79
N GLU A 90 -19.65 -19.16 29.87
CA GLU A 90 -19.66 -18.34 31.10
C GLU A 90 -19.09 -16.93 30.85
N HIS A 91 -17.94 -16.85 30.18
CA HIS A 91 -17.21 -15.58 30.01
C HIS A 91 -17.58 -14.82 28.72
N TRP A 92 -18.07 -15.53 27.70
CA TRP A 92 -18.42 -14.98 26.38
C TRP A 92 -19.41 -13.80 26.41
N PRO A 93 -20.48 -13.78 27.23
CA PRO A 93 -21.43 -12.65 27.26
C PRO A 93 -20.79 -11.30 27.61
N LEU A 94 -19.69 -11.30 28.39
CA LEU A 94 -18.97 -10.07 28.73
C LEU A 94 -18.15 -9.54 27.54
N LEU A 95 -17.52 -10.42 26.76
CA LEU A 95 -16.81 -10.04 25.54
C LEU A 95 -17.81 -9.59 24.45
N GLN A 96 -18.93 -10.30 24.29
CA GLN A 96 -19.99 -9.92 23.35
C GLN A 96 -20.61 -8.54 23.70
N LYS A 97 -20.73 -8.22 24.99
CA LYS A 97 -21.16 -6.89 25.46
C LYS A 97 -20.16 -5.78 25.13
N ASP A 98 -18.86 -6.07 25.12
CA ASP A 98 -17.86 -5.08 24.69
C ASP A 98 -17.86 -4.89 23.17
N LEU A 99 -18.04 -5.97 22.41
CA LEU A 99 -18.06 -5.95 20.95
C LEU A 99 -19.27 -5.21 20.36
N SER A 100 -20.40 -5.15 21.07
CA SER A 100 -21.54 -4.31 20.66
C SER A 100 -21.31 -2.81 20.88
N VAL A 101 -20.23 -2.42 21.57
CA VAL A 101 -19.82 -1.02 21.77
C VAL A 101 -18.66 -0.66 20.83
N PHE A 102 -17.59 -1.45 20.83
CA PHE A 102 -16.49 -1.34 19.88
C PHE A 102 -16.22 -2.70 19.24
N PRO A 103 -16.64 -2.93 17.98
CA PRO A 103 -16.54 -4.23 17.31
C PRO A 103 -15.12 -4.51 16.80
N VAL A 104 -14.19 -4.68 17.73
CA VAL A 104 -12.79 -5.00 17.49
C VAL A 104 -12.27 -6.00 18.54
N LEU A 105 -11.61 -7.05 18.05
CA LEU A 105 -10.85 -8.00 18.85
C LEU A 105 -9.35 -7.85 18.58
N GLY A 106 -8.55 -7.70 19.63
CA GLY A 106 -7.11 -7.92 19.55
C GLY A 106 -6.84 -9.41 19.49
N LEU A 107 -6.05 -9.85 18.51
CA LEU A 107 -5.83 -11.28 18.23
C LEU A 107 -4.34 -11.59 18.10
N ASP A 108 -3.94 -12.66 18.78
CA ASP A 108 -2.61 -13.27 18.69
C ASP A 108 -2.75 -14.81 18.89
N CYS A 109 -1.72 -15.56 18.53
CA CYS A 109 -1.68 -17.03 18.60
C CYS A 109 -0.32 -17.51 19.08
N GLU A 110 -0.28 -18.50 19.99
CA GLU A 110 0.99 -19.11 20.44
C GLU A 110 1.00 -20.64 20.28
N TRP A 111 2.20 -21.18 20.09
CA TRP A 111 2.44 -22.59 19.79
C TRP A 111 3.84 -23.05 20.18
N VAL A 112 3.99 -24.33 20.50
CA VAL A 112 5.29 -24.95 20.78
C VAL A 112 6.17 -24.96 19.51
N LYS A 113 7.46 -24.66 19.69
CA LYS A 113 8.45 -24.61 18.61
C LYS A 113 9.29 -25.88 18.66
N SER A 114 8.94 -26.87 17.84
CA SER A 114 9.65 -28.16 17.79
C SER A 114 11.14 -27.98 17.44
N MET A 115 12.00 -28.14 18.44
CA MET A 115 13.46 -28.09 18.29
C MET A 115 14.08 -29.42 17.80
N ARG A 116 13.27 -30.33 17.22
CA ARG A 116 13.75 -31.63 16.70
C ARG A 116 13.36 -31.85 15.24
N VAL A 117 14.28 -31.48 14.35
CA VAL A 117 14.31 -31.99 12.97
C VAL A 117 14.54 -33.51 13.01
N SER A 118 13.79 -34.27 12.22
CA SER A 118 13.79 -35.76 12.18
C SER A 118 13.23 -36.39 13.46
N ILE A 119 11.91 -36.64 13.55
CA ILE A 119 11.21 -37.75 12.88
C ILE A 119 9.73 -37.36 12.62
N LYS A 120 9.16 -37.75 11.46
CA LYS A 120 7.72 -37.63 11.09
C LYS A 120 7.03 -36.25 11.27
N GLY A 121 7.72 -35.17 10.93
CA GLY A 121 7.22 -34.22 9.90
C GLY A 121 5.89 -33.47 10.08
N LYS A 122 5.26 -33.39 11.25
CA LYS A 122 4.17 -32.43 11.53
C LYS A 122 4.71 -31.19 12.26
N ALA A 123 4.17 -30.03 11.92
CA ALA A 123 4.31 -28.83 12.75
C ALA A 123 3.43 -28.97 14.00
N CYS A 124 3.84 -28.38 15.13
CA CYS A 124 2.95 -28.19 16.29
C CYS A 124 1.75 -27.33 15.87
N ALA A 125 0.55 -27.66 16.33
CA ALA A 125 -0.63 -26.88 16.04
C ALA A 125 -0.63 -25.55 16.84
N VAL A 126 -1.52 -24.61 16.51
CA VAL A 126 -1.83 -23.50 17.43
C VAL A 126 -2.31 -24.08 18.77
N SER A 127 -1.58 -23.78 19.85
CA SER A 127 -1.87 -24.31 21.19
C SER A 127 -2.84 -23.40 21.95
N LEU A 128 -2.68 -22.08 21.76
CA LEU A 128 -3.44 -21.02 22.41
C LEU A 128 -3.88 -19.98 21.37
N LEU A 129 -5.12 -19.51 21.48
CA LEU A 129 -5.66 -18.35 20.77
C LEU A 129 -6.02 -17.27 21.78
N GLN A 130 -5.52 -16.06 21.58
CA GLN A 130 -5.76 -14.91 22.44
C GLN A 130 -6.76 -13.97 21.80
N MET A 131 -7.80 -13.59 22.55
CA MET A 131 -8.82 -12.61 22.11
C MET A 131 -9.01 -11.54 23.18
N ALA A 132 -8.74 -10.28 22.87
CA ALA A 132 -8.93 -9.15 23.79
C ALA A 132 -9.93 -8.12 23.23
N THR A 133 -10.64 -7.43 24.12
CA THR A 133 -11.61 -6.36 23.77
C THR A 133 -11.12 -4.99 24.27
N TYR A 134 -11.80 -3.91 23.87
CA TYR A 134 -11.45 -2.53 24.27
C TYR A 134 -11.50 -2.28 25.79
N SER A 135 -12.22 -3.12 26.55
CA SER A 135 -12.34 -3.02 28.00
C SER A 135 -11.12 -3.55 28.76
N GLY A 136 -10.21 -4.25 28.06
CA GLY A 136 -9.10 -5.00 28.65
C GLY A 136 -9.41 -6.48 28.90
N ARG A 137 -10.69 -6.90 28.86
CA ARG A 137 -11.04 -8.33 28.99
C ARG A 137 -10.37 -9.14 27.89
N CYS A 138 -9.58 -10.13 28.30
CA CYS A 138 -8.87 -11.05 27.42
C CYS A 138 -9.20 -12.50 27.77
N MET A 139 -9.46 -13.30 26.74
CA MET A 139 -9.73 -14.73 26.81
C MET A 139 -8.61 -15.50 26.11
N LEU A 140 -8.07 -16.51 26.79
CA LEU A 140 -6.98 -17.36 26.34
C LEU A 140 -7.54 -18.77 26.06
N VAL A 141 -7.99 -18.99 24.82
CA VAL A 141 -8.69 -20.22 24.42
C VAL A 141 -7.70 -21.32 24.08
N ARG A 142 -7.76 -22.44 24.83
CA ARG A 142 -6.88 -23.60 24.69
C ARG A 142 -7.39 -24.55 23.61
N LEU A 143 -7.14 -24.20 22.35
CA LEU A 143 -7.68 -24.92 21.18
C LEU A 143 -7.38 -26.44 21.19
N LEU A 144 -6.25 -26.86 21.77
CA LEU A 144 -5.90 -28.28 21.89
C LEU A 144 -6.81 -29.07 22.85
N ALA A 145 -7.35 -28.46 23.90
CA ALA A 145 -8.25 -29.14 24.84
C ALA A 145 -9.51 -29.66 24.11
N PHE A 146 -10.10 -28.82 23.26
CA PHE A 146 -11.21 -29.20 22.38
C PHE A 146 -10.78 -30.24 21.34
N ARG A 147 -9.63 -30.03 20.69
CA ARG A 147 -9.13 -30.88 19.60
C ARG A 147 -8.85 -32.31 20.03
N ASP A 148 -8.15 -32.48 21.15
CA ASP A 148 -7.69 -33.79 21.62
C ASP A 148 -8.84 -34.57 22.25
N ALA A 149 -9.76 -33.89 22.95
CA ALA A 149 -11.05 -34.44 23.39
C ALA A 149 -12.06 -34.66 22.24
N GLN A 150 -11.73 -34.23 21.02
CA GLN A 150 -12.59 -34.29 19.81
C GLN A 150 -13.95 -33.58 20.00
N LEU A 151 -13.99 -32.55 20.85
CA LEU A 151 -15.16 -31.72 21.12
C LEU A 151 -15.32 -30.62 20.06
N PRO A 152 -16.57 -30.22 19.74
CA PRO A 152 -16.81 -29.06 18.90
C PRO A 152 -16.32 -27.78 19.61
N LEU A 153 -15.75 -26.85 18.83
CA LEU A 153 -15.39 -25.53 19.34
C LEU A 153 -16.66 -24.68 19.62
N PRO A 154 -16.63 -23.77 20.61
CA PRO A 154 -17.82 -23.02 21.05
C PRO A 154 -18.46 -22.19 19.94
N LYS A 155 -19.79 -22.02 20.00
CA LYS A 155 -20.54 -21.35 18.92
C LYS A 155 -20.20 -19.87 18.82
N GLY A 156 -20.06 -19.17 19.95
CA GLY A 156 -19.65 -17.77 19.97
C GLY A 156 -18.26 -17.56 19.34
N LEU A 157 -17.31 -18.45 19.62
CA LEU A 157 -15.98 -18.44 18.99
C LEU A 157 -16.05 -18.61 17.48
N LEU A 158 -16.77 -19.63 17.00
CA LEU A 158 -16.94 -19.90 15.57
C LEU A 158 -17.66 -18.76 14.84
N GLN A 159 -18.58 -18.07 15.51
CA GLN A 159 -19.28 -16.91 14.96
C GLN A 159 -18.37 -15.68 14.88
N VAL A 160 -17.74 -15.26 16.00
CA VAL A 160 -17.01 -13.98 16.03
C VAL A 160 -15.77 -13.98 15.12
N LEU A 161 -15.05 -15.10 15.01
CA LEU A 161 -13.90 -15.20 14.11
C LEU A 161 -14.31 -15.08 12.63
N ARG A 162 -15.55 -15.48 12.29
CA ARG A 162 -16.15 -15.44 10.95
C ARG A 162 -17.01 -14.21 10.69
N ASP A 163 -17.33 -13.40 11.68
CA ASP A 163 -18.16 -12.20 11.52
C ASP A 163 -17.37 -11.09 10.80
N SER A 164 -17.89 -10.63 9.66
CA SER A 164 -17.34 -9.53 8.90
C SER A 164 -17.51 -8.16 9.58
N HIS A 165 -18.39 -8.07 10.58
CA HIS A 165 -18.67 -6.84 11.34
C HIS A 165 -17.84 -6.71 12.62
N VAL A 166 -16.84 -7.58 12.82
CA VAL A 166 -15.84 -7.47 13.90
C VAL A 166 -14.44 -7.49 13.30
N LEU A 167 -13.65 -6.45 13.55
CA LEU A 167 -12.25 -6.36 13.09
C LEU A 167 -11.32 -7.16 14.02
N LYS A 168 -10.35 -7.90 13.47
CA LYS A 168 -9.36 -8.67 14.24
C LYS A 168 -7.98 -8.06 14.06
N VAL A 169 -7.45 -7.44 15.10
CA VAL A 169 -6.28 -6.54 15.01
C VAL A 169 -5.07 -7.15 15.70
N GLY A 170 -3.90 -7.06 15.05
CA GLY A 170 -2.66 -7.65 15.55
C GLY A 170 -1.46 -7.34 14.65
N VAL A 171 -0.34 -8.03 14.89
CA VAL A 171 0.90 -7.91 14.12
C VAL A 171 1.30 -9.29 13.60
N GLY A 172 0.79 -9.66 12.42
CA GLY A 172 0.86 -11.03 11.88
C GLY A 172 -0.46 -11.78 11.88
N CYS A 173 -1.55 -11.19 12.40
CA CYS A 173 -2.84 -11.85 12.61
C CYS A 173 -3.47 -12.50 11.34
N TYR A 174 -3.07 -12.07 10.14
CA TYR A 174 -3.46 -12.72 8.89
C TYR A 174 -2.70 -14.05 8.65
N GLU A 175 -1.41 -14.10 8.97
CA GLU A 175 -0.63 -15.33 8.98
C GLU A 175 -1.12 -16.30 10.07
N ASP A 176 -1.53 -15.79 11.23
CA ASP A 176 -2.14 -16.59 12.29
C ASP A 176 -3.53 -17.14 11.88
N GLY A 177 -4.35 -16.33 11.21
CA GLY A 177 -5.62 -16.76 10.61
C GLY A 177 -5.46 -17.92 9.64
N LYS A 178 -4.45 -17.88 8.76
CA LYS A 178 -4.12 -19.02 7.87
C LYS A 178 -3.77 -20.29 8.65
N ARG A 179 -3.15 -20.15 9.82
CA ARG A 179 -2.77 -21.29 10.65
C ARG A 179 -3.93 -21.84 11.48
N LEU A 180 -4.81 -20.98 11.98
CA LEU A 180 -6.08 -21.38 12.60
C LEU A 180 -6.96 -22.20 11.63
N VAL A 181 -6.98 -21.83 10.34
CA VAL A 181 -7.61 -22.63 9.26
C VAL A 181 -6.90 -23.99 9.09
N SER A 182 -5.57 -23.99 8.95
CA SER A 182 -4.76 -25.21 8.76
C SER A 182 -4.90 -26.23 9.90
N ASP A 183 -4.84 -25.76 11.14
CA ASP A 183 -4.63 -26.61 12.31
C ASP A 183 -5.94 -27.03 12.96
N HIS A 184 -7.00 -26.20 12.86
CA HIS A 184 -8.27 -26.35 13.58
C HIS A 184 -9.53 -26.07 12.73
N SER A 185 -9.41 -25.86 11.41
CA SER A 185 -10.53 -25.44 10.53
C SER A 185 -11.24 -24.13 10.97
N LEU A 186 -10.53 -23.30 11.74
CA LEU A 186 -11.01 -22.01 12.23
C LEU A 186 -10.80 -20.92 11.17
N ALA A 187 -11.80 -20.74 10.31
CA ALA A 187 -11.86 -19.61 9.39
C ALA A 187 -11.88 -18.27 10.15
N LEU A 188 -10.92 -17.40 9.82
CA LEU A 188 -10.75 -16.06 10.35
C LEU A 188 -10.95 -15.05 9.21
N VAL A 189 -11.77 -14.02 9.43
CA VAL A 189 -12.00 -12.92 8.47
C VAL A 189 -11.99 -11.56 9.16
N CYS A 190 -11.83 -10.51 8.37
CA CYS A 190 -11.69 -9.12 8.78
C CYS A 190 -10.49 -8.86 9.70
N THR A 191 -9.36 -9.51 9.40
CA THR A 191 -8.06 -9.20 10.00
C THR A 191 -7.53 -7.85 9.53
N VAL A 192 -6.86 -7.09 10.40
CA VAL A 192 -6.22 -5.81 10.07
C VAL A 192 -4.86 -5.72 10.76
N ASP A 193 -3.79 -5.70 9.96
CA ASP A 193 -2.44 -5.65 10.49
C ASP A 193 -2.06 -4.23 10.95
N LEU A 194 -1.74 -4.08 12.24
CA LEU A 194 -1.41 -2.82 12.90
C LEU A 194 -0.20 -2.12 12.29
N ARG A 195 0.72 -2.85 11.64
CA ARG A 195 1.89 -2.28 10.98
C ARG A 195 1.48 -1.41 9.80
N TYR A 196 0.42 -1.77 9.08
CA TYR A 196 -0.11 -0.90 8.03
C TYR A 196 -0.71 0.39 8.59
N LEU A 197 -1.52 0.32 9.67
CA LEU A 197 -2.08 1.50 10.33
C LEU A 197 -0.99 2.43 10.90
N ALA A 198 0.07 1.87 11.49
CA ALA A 198 1.24 2.62 11.94
C ALA A 198 1.97 3.33 10.79
N LEU A 199 1.96 2.77 9.57
CA LEU A 199 2.49 3.41 8.36
C LEU A 199 1.55 4.44 7.73
N ARG A 200 0.24 4.39 8.01
CA ARG A 200 -0.74 5.43 7.61
C ARG A 200 -0.62 6.71 8.46
N GLN A 201 -0.27 6.56 9.74
CA GLN A 201 -0.15 7.63 10.72
C GLN A 201 1.02 8.60 10.42
N ARG A 202 0.69 9.83 10.00
CA ARG A 202 1.68 10.85 9.55
C ARG A 202 2.57 11.40 10.67
N HIS A 203 2.17 11.21 11.94
CA HIS A 203 2.81 11.78 13.12
C HIS A 203 3.43 10.74 14.06
N ALA A 204 3.28 9.45 13.79
CA ALA A 204 3.86 8.36 14.59
C ALA A 204 5.40 8.41 14.55
N VAL A 205 6.04 8.57 15.71
CA VAL A 205 7.52 8.65 15.84
C VAL A 205 8.09 7.24 15.99
N LEU A 206 8.06 6.48 14.89
CA LEU A 206 8.48 5.07 14.86
C LEU A 206 10.01 4.95 14.81
N ASN A 207 10.62 4.81 15.99
CA ASN A 207 12.07 4.71 16.19
C ASN A 207 12.55 3.26 16.20
N ASN A 208 11.76 2.35 16.79
CA ASN A 208 12.16 0.98 17.10
C ASN A 208 11.66 -0.06 16.09
N GLY A 209 10.93 0.38 15.05
CA GLY A 209 10.44 -0.45 13.94
C GLY A 209 8.98 -0.89 14.08
N LEU A 210 8.58 -1.90 13.31
CA LEU A 210 7.18 -2.33 13.16
C LEU A 210 6.88 -3.69 13.84
N SER A 211 7.55 -4.02 14.95
CA SER A 211 7.13 -5.16 15.78
C SER A 211 6.08 -4.72 16.81
N LEU A 212 5.24 -5.63 17.30
CA LEU A 212 4.25 -5.27 18.34
C LEU A 212 4.92 -4.60 19.57
N LYS A 213 6.06 -5.14 20.02
CA LYS A 213 6.91 -4.53 21.07
C LYS A 213 7.44 -3.14 20.69
N SER A 214 7.82 -2.93 19.44
CA SER A 214 8.29 -1.62 18.96
C SER A 214 7.16 -0.59 18.97
N LEU A 215 5.99 -0.95 18.44
CA LEU A 215 4.81 -0.08 18.37
C LEU A 215 4.27 0.24 19.76
N ALA A 216 4.22 -0.76 20.66
CA ALA A 216 3.82 -0.59 22.06
C ALA A 216 4.68 0.44 22.80
N ALA A 217 6.01 0.36 22.62
CA ALA A 217 6.95 1.28 23.23
C ALA A 217 6.91 2.68 22.57
N ASP A 218 6.92 2.75 21.24
CA ASP A 218 6.99 4.01 20.49
C ASP A 218 5.68 4.83 20.55
N LEU A 219 4.52 4.18 20.77
CA LEU A 219 3.19 4.83 20.69
C LEU A 219 2.39 4.82 22.00
N LEU A 220 2.54 3.80 22.84
CA LEU A 220 1.79 3.68 24.11
C LEU A 220 2.70 3.77 25.35
N ASN A 221 4.02 3.91 25.18
CA ASN A 221 5.02 3.79 26.26
C ASN A 221 4.97 2.43 27.01
N VAL A 222 4.40 1.38 26.40
CA VAL A 222 4.25 0.04 27.01
C VAL A 222 5.43 -0.84 26.63
N THR A 223 6.15 -1.36 27.63
CA THR A 223 7.21 -2.35 27.43
C THR A 223 6.65 -3.76 27.48
N LEU A 224 6.51 -4.40 26.32
CA LEU A 224 6.23 -5.84 26.23
C LEU A 224 7.51 -6.65 26.47
N ASP A 225 7.45 -7.71 27.28
CA ASP A 225 8.52 -8.71 27.27
C ASP A 225 8.45 -9.57 25.99
N LYS A 226 9.62 -9.94 25.48
CA LYS A 226 9.81 -10.86 24.34
C LYS A 226 11.03 -11.77 24.58
N SER A 227 11.26 -12.15 25.84
CA SER A 227 12.22 -13.18 26.25
C SER A 227 12.06 -14.44 25.40
N LEU A 228 13.18 -15.13 25.16
CA LEU A 228 13.15 -16.40 24.43
C LEU A 228 12.53 -17.51 25.29
N GLU A 229 12.60 -17.39 26.61
CA GLU A 229 12.00 -18.31 27.57
C GLU A 229 10.47 -18.32 27.48
N LEU A 230 9.78 -17.18 27.58
CA LEU A 230 8.32 -17.12 27.44
C LEU A 230 7.87 -17.40 26.00
N ARG A 231 8.47 -16.73 25.01
CA ARG A 231 8.10 -16.85 23.59
C ARG A 231 8.42 -18.21 22.97
N CYS A 232 9.24 -19.05 23.62
CA CYS A 232 9.47 -20.44 23.21
C CYS A 232 9.11 -21.43 24.33
N SER A 233 8.28 -21.02 25.28
CA SER A 233 7.80 -21.84 26.40
C SER A 233 6.93 -23.01 25.93
N ASN A 234 6.58 -23.90 26.85
CA ASN A 234 5.63 -24.96 26.59
C ASN A 234 4.19 -24.44 26.63
N TRP A 235 3.68 -23.94 25.50
CA TRP A 235 2.28 -23.55 25.34
C TRP A 235 1.30 -24.74 25.33
N GLU A 236 1.82 -25.97 25.28
CA GLU A 236 1.06 -27.23 25.38
C GLU A 236 1.08 -27.79 26.83
N ALA A 237 1.64 -27.07 27.80
CA ALA A 237 1.69 -27.48 29.21
C ALA A 237 0.28 -27.62 29.81
N GLU A 238 0.05 -28.64 30.66
CA GLU A 238 -1.26 -28.92 31.28
C GLU A 238 -1.85 -27.69 31.98
N ASN A 239 -1.01 -26.93 32.69
CA ASN A 239 -1.35 -25.64 33.29
C ASN A 239 -0.38 -24.57 32.75
N LEU A 240 -0.90 -23.41 32.34
CA LEU A 240 -0.08 -22.26 31.95
C LEU A 240 0.42 -21.51 33.20
N THR A 241 1.64 -20.99 33.18
CA THR A 241 2.13 -20.13 34.27
C THR A 241 1.48 -18.75 34.22
N GLN A 242 1.47 -18.05 35.35
CA GLN A 242 0.98 -16.65 35.41
C GLN A 242 1.76 -15.72 34.46
N GLU A 243 3.04 -16.03 34.21
CA GLU A 243 3.89 -15.30 33.25
C GLU A 243 3.49 -15.59 31.80
N GLN A 244 3.23 -16.85 31.45
CA GLN A 244 2.69 -17.25 30.15
C GLN A 244 1.33 -16.59 29.89
N MET A 245 0.42 -16.62 30.88
CA MET A 245 -0.89 -15.98 30.80
C MET A 245 -0.76 -14.46 30.63
N SER A 246 0.09 -13.80 31.42
CA SER A 246 0.30 -12.35 31.34
C SER A 246 0.96 -11.92 30.02
N TYR A 247 1.94 -12.68 29.53
CA TYR A 247 2.55 -12.47 28.21
C TYR A 247 1.48 -12.56 27.10
N ALA A 248 0.74 -13.66 27.06
CA ALA A 248 -0.22 -13.94 25.99
C ALA A 248 -1.38 -12.93 25.98
N ALA A 249 -1.89 -12.58 27.17
CA ALA A 249 -2.93 -11.56 27.32
C ALA A 249 -2.48 -10.18 26.84
N ARG A 250 -1.27 -9.75 27.23
CA ARG A 250 -0.75 -8.43 26.91
C ARG A 250 -0.59 -8.21 25.41
N ASP A 251 -0.21 -9.22 24.64
CA ASP A 251 -0.08 -9.06 23.18
C ASP A 251 -1.44 -8.78 22.50
N ALA A 252 -2.51 -9.47 22.90
CA ALA A 252 -3.85 -9.18 22.42
C ALA A 252 -4.39 -7.83 22.96
N GLN A 253 -4.24 -7.55 24.26
CA GLN A 253 -4.67 -6.29 24.90
C GLN A 253 -3.98 -5.05 24.29
N VAL A 254 -2.66 -5.12 24.09
CA VAL A 254 -1.88 -4.07 23.43
C VAL A 254 -2.25 -3.94 21.96
N SER A 255 -2.65 -5.02 21.29
CA SER A 255 -3.12 -4.94 19.90
C SER A 255 -4.42 -4.12 19.75
N VAL A 256 -5.39 -4.26 20.67
CA VAL A 256 -6.56 -3.36 20.71
C VAL A 256 -6.14 -1.93 21.06
N SER A 257 -5.28 -1.78 22.07
CA SER A 257 -4.83 -0.47 22.54
C SER A 257 -4.14 0.34 21.42
N LEU A 258 -3.26 -0.32 20.67
CA LEU A 258 -2.60 0.25 19.49
C LEU A 258 -3.57 0.58 18.38
N PHE A 259 -4.57 -0.27 18.11
CA PHE A 259 -5.59 0.02 17.10
C PHE A 259 -6.34 1.32 17.42
N LEU A 260 -6.89 1.43 18.64
CA LEU A 260 -7.68 2.59 19.06
C LEU A 260 -6.82 3.87 19.10
N TYR A 261 -5.54 3.76 19.47
CA TYR A 261 -4.57 4.87 19.42
C TYR A 261 -4.22 5.30 17.99
N LEU A 262 -3.97 4.34 17.10
CA LEU A 262 -3.66 4.60 15.69
C LEU A 262 -4.85 5.24 14.94
N LEU A 263 -6.09 5.01 15.42
CA LEU A 263 -7.32 5.68 14.96
C LEU A 263 -7.64 7.00 15.71
N GLY A 264 -6.80 7.46 16.64
CA GLY A 264 -6.97 8.75 17.34
C GLY A 264 -8.06 8.77 18.42
N LEU A 265 -8.65 7.62 18.77
CA LEU A 265 -9.83 7.53 19.65
C LEU A 265 -9.54 7.77 21.14
N TYR A 266 -8.26 7.90 21.52
CA TYR A 266 -7.82 8.38 22.84
C TYR A 266 -7.71 9.91 22.92
N SER A 267 -7.60 10.61 21.78
CA SER A 267 -7.42 12.06 21.70
C SER A 267 -8.69 12.81 21.27
N GLU A 268 -9.56 12.15 20.49
CA GLU A 268 -10.86 12.69 20.10
C GLU A 268 -11.97 11.92 20.82
N SER A 269 -12.84 12.63 21.53
CA SER A 269 -14.10 12.07 22.05
C SER A 269 -14.84 11.37 20.91
N CYS A 270 -15.17 10.09 21.06
CA CYS A 270 -15.82 9.34 19.99
C CYS A 270 -17.29 9.78 19.80
N LEU A 271 -17.47 10.91 19.14
CA LEU A 271 -18.75 11.34 18.59
C LEU A 271 -19.14 10.35 17.49
N LEU A 272 -20.14 9.54 17.76
CA LEU A 272 -20.94 8.89 16.73
C LEU A 272 -21.96 9.93 16.26
N SER A 273 -22.04 10.18 14.95
CA SER A 273 -23.22 10.82 14.37
C SER A 273 -24.41 9.86 14.47
N GLU A 274 -25.63 10.41 14.44
CA GLU A 274 -26.85 9.62 14.65
C GLU A 274 -27.06 8.53 13.55
N ASP A 275 -26.42 8.69 12.39
CA ASP A 275 -26.48 7.76 11.24
C ASP A 275 -25.29 6.78 11.09
N GLU A 276 -24.14 6.97 11.77
CA GLU A 276 -22.97 6.08 11.60
C GLU A 276 -22.88 4.98 12.67
N THR A 277 -22.81 3.72 12.21
CA THR A 277 -22.47 2.60 13.10
C THR A 277 -21.00 2.66 13.55
N ALA A 278 -20.72 2.20 14.77
CA ALA A 278 -19.35 2.08 15.27
C ALA A 278 -18.47 1.22 14.34
N PHE A 279 -19.01 0.16 13.74
CA PHE A 279 -18.26 -0.64 12.76
C PHE A 279 -17.90 0.17 11.51
N SER A 280 -18.84 0.90 10.91
CA SER A 280 -18.60 1.75 9.73
C SER A 280 -17.44 2.72 9.96
N LYS A 281 -17.42 3.36 11.13
CA LYS A 281 -16.38 4.32 11.54
C LYS A 281 -15.00 3.67 11.75
N LEU A 282 -14.93 2.43 12.27
CA LEU A 282 -13.67 1.69 12.38
C LEU A 282 -13.21 1.14 11.01
N ALA A 283 -14.13 0.65 10.19
CA ALA A 283 -13.85 0.05 8.89
C ALA A 283 -13.34 1.07 7.85
N SER A 284 -13.82 2.32 7.87
CA SER A 284 -13.37 3.38 6.96
C SER A 284 -11.87 3.68 7.11
N HIS A 285 -11.35 3.75 8.34
CA HIS A 285 -9.92 3.88 8.64
C HIS A 285 -9.10 2.69 8.13
N CYS A 286 -9.71 1.50 8.10
CA CYS A 286 -9.13 0.23 7.65
C CYS A 286 -9.30 -0.04 6.15
N GLN A 287 -9.92 0.86 5.38
CA GLN A 287 -10.21 0.62 3.95
C GLN A 287 -8.95 0.21 3.18
N GLY A 288 -8.99 -0.97 2.53
CA GLY A 288 -7.86 -1.54 1.80
C GLY A 288 -6.74 -2.17 2.66
N LEU A 289 -6.97 -2.39 3.96
CA LEU A 289 -6.07 -3.16 4.85
C LEU A 289 -6.69 -4.49 5.35
N VAL A 290 -8.00 -4.65 5.16
CA VAL A 290 -8.76 -5.79 5.67
C VAL A 290 -8.38 -7.07 4.91
N ASP A 291 -7.95 -8.10 5.64
CA ASP A 291 -7.46 -9.40 5.14
C ASP A 291 -6.28 -9.31 4.16
N VAL A 292 -5.44 -8.27 4.30
CA VAL A 292 -4.23 -8.07 3.50
C VAL A 292 -2.97 -8.60 4.23
N PRO A 293 -2.23 -9.59 3.66
CA PRO A 293 -0.96 -10.05 4.23
C PRO A 293 0.08 -8.93 4.28
N PHE A 294 0.82 -8.82 5.39
CA PHE A 294 1.79 -7.74 5.55
C PHE A 294 3.09 -7.99 4.77
N ARG A 295 3.23 -7.36 3.61
CA ARG A 295 4.42 -7.46 2.75
C ARG A 295 5.37 -6.26 2.92
N TRP A 296 6.24 -6.30 3.93
CA TRP A 296 7.30 -5.29 4.06
C TRP A 296 8.37 -5.49 2.98
N ARG A 297 8.54 -4.50 2.10
CA ARG A 297 9.67 -4.45 1.17
C ARG A 297 10.91 -3.95 1.91
N SER A 298 11.81 -4.86 2.25
CA SER A 298 13.23 -4.52 2.32
C SER A 298 13.68 -4.10 0.91
N GLU A 299 14.30 -2.93 0.77
CA GLU A 299 15.05 -2.64 -0.45
C GLU A 299 16.30 -3.52 -0.47
N GLY A 300 16.23 -4.61 -1.25
CA GLY A 300 17.28 -5.64 -1.31
C GLY A 300 16.73 -7.04 -1.07
N ASP A 301 16.09 -7.60 -2.10
CA ASP A 301 15.91 -9.05 -2.24
C ASP A 301 16.63 -9.52 -3.52
N GLU A 302 17.97 -9.44 -3.51
CA GLU A 302 18.77 -10.26 -4.42
C GLU A 302 19.00 -11.63 -3.76
N GLY A 303 18.19 -12.60 -4.17
CA GLY A 303 18.59 -14.01 -4.23
C GLY A 303 18.68 -14.77 -2.89
N GLU A 304 17.85 -15.80 -2.77
CA GLU A 304 17.93 -16.80 -1.70
C GLU A 304 19.37 -17.27 -1.42
N ARG A 305 19.82 -17.09 -0.17
CA ARG A 305 20.95 -17.86 0.39
C ARG A 305 20.57 -18.58 1.66
N ARG A 306 19.67 -19.56 1.52
CA ARG A 306 19.67 -20.76 2.38
C ARG A 306 21.05 -21.42 2.34
N ARG A 307 21.91 -21.12 3.30
CA ARG A 307 23.09 -21.94 3.64
C ARG A 307 23.02 -22.42 5.07
N ARG A 308 22.45 -23.62 5.24
CA ARG A 308 22.97 -24.57 6.22
C ARG A 308 24.47 -24.75 5.94
N CYS A 309 25.29 -24.80 6.98
CA CYS A 309 26.45 -25.67 6.97
C CYS A 309 26.46 -26.47 8.27
N ARG A 310 26.89 -27.73 8.21
CA ARG A 310 27.04 -28.60 9.39
C ARG A 310 28.43 -28.38 10.01
N ARG A 311 28.56 -28.77 11.28
CA ARG A 311 29.86 -28.95 11.94
C ARG A 311 30.74 -29.93 11.15
N SER A 312 32.05 -29.73 11.23
CA SER A 312 33.01 -30.82 11.40
C SER A 312 33.71 -30.62 12.74
N THR A 313 33.86 -31.71 13.49
CA THR A 313 34.84 -31.87 14.58
C THR A 313 36.27 -31.90 13.99
N VAL A 314 37.36 -31.69 14.71
CA VAL A 314 37.65 -31.58 16.17
C VAL A 314 38.56 -30.33 16.39
N ASP A 315 39.00 -29.88 17.57
CA ASP A 315 38.95 -30.44 18.94
C ASP A 315 38.90 -29.36 20.05
N SER A 316 38.98 -29.80 21.30
CA SER A 316 39.22 -29.07 22.56
C SER A 316 40.73 -28.95 22.88
N PRO A 317 41.21 -28.06 23.81
CA PRO A 317 40.50 -27.56 24.99
C PRO A 317 40.60 -26.06 25.35
N GLU A 318 39.66 -25.69 26.25
CA GLU A 318 39.76 -24.72 27.36
C GLU A 318 40.06 -23.21 27.17
N SER A 319 39.29 -22.43 27.95
CA SER A 319 39.66 -21.20 28.66
C SER A 319 40.16 -19.98 27.87
N GLY A 320 39.27 -19.00 27.66
CA GLY A 320 39.65 -17.66 27.19
C GLY A 320 38.47 -16.75 26.84
N ASP A 321 37.71 -16.27 27.83
CA ASP A 321 36.67 -15.25 27.60
C ASP A 321 37.30 -13.86 27.40
N GLN A 322 37.36 -13.40 26.15
CA GLN A 322 37.59 -12.00 25.81
C GLN A 322 36.59 -11.54 24.75
N GLN A 323 35.58 -10.82 25.21
CA GLN A 323 34.60 -10.15 24.35
C GLN A 323 35.27 -9.02 23.55
N VAL A 324 35.26 -9.14 22.22
CA VAL A 324 35.56 -8.03 21.30
C VAL A 324 34.25 -7.59 20.63
N PRO A 325 33.89 -6.28 20.60
CA PRO A 325 32.55 -5.85 20.19
C PRO A 325 32.15 -6.24 18.75
N ASP A 326 30.96 -6.82 18.59
CA ASP A 326 30.42 -7.22 17.28
C ASP A 326 30.17 -6.00 16.35
N PRO A 327 30.84 -5.92 15.18
CA PRO A 327 30.61 -4.86 14.19
C PRO A 327 29.17 -4.79 13.64
N ARG A 328 28.33 -5.80 13.89
CA ARG A 328 26.92 -5.85 13.44
C ARG A 328 25.99 -4.91 14.22
N ARG A 329 26.48 -4.14 15.21
CA ARG A 329 25.78 -2.98 15.80
C ARG A 329 25.64 -1.78 14.84
N ASN A 330 25.27 -2.05 13.58
CA ASN A 330 24.71 -1.05 12.68
C ASN A 330 23.41 -0.51 13.29
N LYS A 331 23.48 0.71 13.87
CA LYS A 331 22.29 1.45 14.32
C LYS A 331 21.31 1.52 13.16
N ARG A 332 20.09 0.99 13.35
CA ARG A 332 19.04 1.01 12.34
C ARG A 332 18.75 2.47 11.97
N LYS A 333 18.84 2.79 10.68
CA LYS A 333 18.53 4.12 10.17
C LYS A 333 17.01 4.32 10.17
N PRO A 334 16.48 5.47 10.64
CA PRO A 334 15.04 5.74 10.62
C PRO A 334 14.39 5.66 9.23
N LEU A 335 13.06 5.53 9.21
CA LEU A 335 12.27 5.67 7.99
C LEU A 335 12.55 7.02 7.32
N GLY A 336 12.90 6.98 6.04
CA GLY A 336 13.24 8.18 5.25
C GLY A 336 14.71 8.31 4.84
N VAL A 337 15.65 7.64 5.53
CA VAL A 337 17.10 7.83 5.32
C VAL A 337 17.65 7.21 4.01
N GLY A 338 16.82 6.48 3.25
CA GLY A 338 17.14 6.07 1.87
C GLY A 338 16.88 7.16 0.82
N TYR A 339 16.08 8.19 1.13
CA TYR A 339 15.67 9.20 0.14
C TYR A 339 16.59 10.43 0.17
N SER A 340 17.20 10.75 -0.97
CA SER A 340 17.93 12.00 -1.18
C SER A 340 16.94 13.17 -1.33
N ALA A 341 16.60 13.81 -0.21
CA ALA A 341 15.76 15.00 -0.18
C ALA A 341 16.44 16.19 -0.90
N ARG A 342 15.65 17.07 -1.53
CA ARG A 342 16.21 18.16 -2.34
C ARG A 342 16.76 19.28 -1.44
N LYS A 343 18.02 19.66 -1.70
CA LYS A 343 18.73 20.77 -1.05
C LYS A 343 18.38 22.17 -1.60
N SER A 344 17.36 22.27 -2.45
CA SER A 344 16.98 23.50 -3.16
C SER A 344 15.47 23.52 -3.42
N PRO A 345 14.86 24.70 -3.64
CA PRO A 345 13.49 24.81 -4.14
C PRO A 345 13.29 24.02 -5.44
N LEU A 346 12.05 23.60 -5.67
CA LEU A 346 11.58 23.04 -6.94
C LEU A 346 10.96 24.14 -7.80
N TYR A 347 10.04 24.89 -7.21
CA TYR A 347 9.35 25.99 -7.87
C TYR A 347 10.16 27.27 -7.64
N ASP A 348 10.99 27.64 -8.62
CA ASP A 348 11.66 28.95 -8.64
C ASP A 348 10.70 30.07 -9.10
N ASN A 349 9.48 29.73 -9.52
CA ASN A 349 8.38 30.62 -9.91
C ASN A 349 8.76 31.73 -10.92
N CYS A 350 9.71 31.45 -11.83
CA CYS A 350 10.10 32.37 -12.89
C CYS A 350 9.06 32.35 -14.02
N PHE A 351 8.55 33.51 -14.44
CA PHE A 351 7.47 33.60 -15.42
C PHE A 351 8.01 33.65 -16.86
N LEU A 352 7.35 32.91 -17.76
CA LEU A 352 7.53 33.03 -19.20
C LEU A 352 6.36 33.80 -19.80
N HIS A 353 6.64 34.81 -20.63
CA HIS A 353 5.65 35.60 -21.37
C HIS A 353 5.81 35.40 -22.88
N ALA A 354 4.73 35.53 -23.65
CA ALA A 354 4.75 35.57 -25.11
C ALA A 354 5.31 36.92 -25.64
N PRO A 355 5.59 37.05 -26.95
CA PRO A 355 6.13 38.30 -27.53
C PRO A 355 5.26 39.54 -27.29
N ASP A 356 3.93 39.36 -27.27
CA ASP A 356 2.92 40.39 -26.95
C ASP A 356 2.77 40.70 -25.45
N GLY A 357 3.50 39.99 -24.59
CA GLY A 357 3.46 40.15 -23.14
C GLY A 357 2.46 39.24 -22.41
N GLN A 358 1.67 38.40 -23.09
CA GLN A 358 0.75 37.46 -22.43
C GLN A 358 1.53 36.46 -21.54
N PRO A 359 1.20 36.31 -20.24
CA PRO A 359 1.77 35.25 -19.41
C PRO A 359 1.48 33.83 -19.96
N LEU A 360 2.47 32.94 -19.91
CA LEU A 360 2.38 31.56 -20.42
C LEU A 360 2.46 30.52 -19.30
N CYS A 361 3.52 30.55 -18.48
CA CYS A 361 3.66 29.67 -17.30
C CYS A 361 4.79 30.08 -16.35
N THR A 362 4.71 29.60 -15.11
CA THR A 362 5.81 29.56 -14.13
C THR A 362 6.79 28.40 -14.44
N CYS A 363 8.09 28.60 -14.25
CA CYS A 363 9.12 27.58 -14.47
C CYS A 363 10.37 27.73 -13.57
N ASP A 364 11.24 26.73 -13.60
CA ASP A 364 12.57 26.72 -12.98
C ASP A 364 13.46 27.85 -13.54
N LYS A 365 14.27 28.51 -12.69
CA LYS A 365 15.16 29.61 -13.08
C LYS A 365 16.23 29.16 -14.08
N LYS A 366 16.59 27.87 -14.08
CA LYS A 366 17.44 27.24 -15.10
C LYS A 366 16.77 27.18 -16.49
N LYS A 367 15.45 26.96 -16.55
CA LYS A 367 14.71 26.98 -17.83
C LYS A 367 14.54 28.41 -18.33
N ALA A 368 14.20 29.35 -17.45
CA ALA A 368 14.10 30.76 -17.78
C ALA A 368 15.44 31.30 -18.34
N LYS A 369 16.56 31.02 -17.67
CA LYS A 369 17.90 31.38 -18.16
C LYS A 369 18.24 30.75 -19.51
N TRP A 370 17.89 29.48 -19.75
CA TRP A 370 18.18 28.82 -21.04
C TRP A 370 17.61 29.57 -22.26
N TYR A 371 16.47 30.26 -22.14
CA TYR A 371 15.95 31.09 -23.24
C TYR A 371 16.81 32.36 -23.47
N LEU A 372 17.30 32.98 -22.39
CA LEU A 372 18.24 34.12 -22.44
C LEU A 372 19.60 33.68 -23.03
N ASP A 373 20.18 32.60 -22.50
CA ASP A 373 21.45 32.00 -22.91
C ASP A 373 21.44 31.54 -24.39
N LYS A 374 20.24 31.39 -24.98
CA LYS A 374 20.03 31.03 -26.39
C LYS A 374 19.63 32.20 -27.29
N GLY A 375 19.49 33.42 -26.76
CA GLY A 375 19.10 34.61 -27.54
C GLY A 375 17.67 34.54 -28.11
N ILE A 376 16.81 33.69 -27.55
CA ILE A 376 15.40 33.49 -27.97
C ILE A 376 14.41 33.93 -26.89
N GLY A 377 14.91 34.56 -25.84
CA GLY A 377 14.13 35.24 -24.81
C GLY A 377 14.89 36.46 -24.29
N GLU A 378 14.14 37.39 -23.71
CA GLU A 378 14.57 38.68 -23.19
C GLU A 378 14.15 38.81 -21.72
N LEU A 379 15.02 39.39 -20.88
CA LEU A 379 14.76 39.61 -19.46
C LEU A 379 13.92 40.87 -19.28
N VAL A 380 12.70 40.73 -18.74
CA VAL A 380 11.75 41.84 -18.56
C VAL A 380 11.74 42.36 -17.12
N SER A 381 11.95 41.49 -16.13
CA SER A 381 12.20 41.87 -14.74
C SER A 381 13.07 40.81 -14.05
N GLU A 382 13.88 41.25 -13.08
CA GLU A 382 14.65 40.35 -12.21
C GLU A 382 13.85 39.86 -10.99
N ASP A 383 12.91 40.67 -10.49
CA ASP A 383 11.99 40.33 -9.40
C ASP A 383 10.56 40.88 -9.68
N PRO A 384 9.53 40.02 -9.79
CA PRO A 384 9.66 38.58 -10.04
C PRO A 384 10.46 38.34 -11.33
N PHE A 385 11.16 37.21 -11.43
CA PHE A 385 12.01 36.92 -12.59
C PHE A 385 11.17 36.57 -13.82
N ILE A 386 11.03 37.51 -14.76
CA ILE A 386 10.19 37.39 -15.97
C ILE A 386 11.08 37.36 -17.21
N VAL A 387 10.88 36.34 -18.07
CA VAL A 387 11.49 36.23 -19.39
C VAL A 387 10.40 36.24 -20.48
N ARG A 388 10.46 37.21 -21.39
CA ARG A 388 9.64 37.27 -22.61
C ARG A 388 10.29 36.41 -23.69
N LEU A 389 9.53 35.54 -24.34
CA LEU A 389 9.98 34.78 -25.51
C LEU A 389 9.98 35.69 -26.75
N LEU A 390 10.97 35.52 -27.62
CA LEU A 390 11.11 36.25 -28.90
C LEU A 390 10.48 35.50 -30.09
N PHE A 391 9.69 34.47 -29.82
CA PHE A 391 9.02 33.63 -30.82
C PHE A 391 7.62 33.22 -30.32
N GLU A 392 6.75 32.86 -31.26
CA GLU A 392 5.38 32.45 -30.94
C GLU A 392 5.35 31.02 -30.34
N PRO A 393 4.80 30.82 -29.13
CA PRO A 393 4.75 29.51 -28.49
C PRO A 393 3.70 28.60 -29.14
N SER A 394 3.99 27.30 -29.21
CA SER A 394 3.09 26.27 -29.79
C SER A 394 1.78 26.04 -29.00
N GLY A 395 1.56 26.78 -27.92
CA GLY A 395 0.35 26.74 -27.09
C GLY A 395 0.35 27.89 -26.08
N ARG A 396 -0.83 28.47 -25.85
CA ARG A 396 -1.09 29.55 -24.89
C ARG A 396 -2.14 29.09 -23.86
N PRO A 397 -2.24 29.72 -22.67
CA PRO A 397 -3.32 29.45 -21.73
C PRO A 397 -4.68 29.88 -22.31
N ASP A 398 -5.72 29.06 -22.12
CA ASP A 398 -7.09 29.38 -22.57
C ASP A 398 -7.81 30.35 -21.60
N SER A 399 -7.20 30.65 -20.46
CA SER A 399 -7.78 31.38 -19.33
C SER A 399 -6.72 32.23 -18.63
N GLN A 400 -7.13 33.41 -18.13
CA GLN A 400 -6.31 34.25 -17.25
C GLN A 400 -6.11 33.66 -15.84
N LYS A 401 -6.91 32.64 -15.48
CA LYS A 401 -6.75 31.82 -14.27
C LYS A 401 -6.47 30.38 -14.68
N ASP A 402 -5.21 29.99 -14.61
CA ASP A 402 -4.71 28.70 -15.05
C ASP A 402 -3.66 28.15 -14.05
N TYR A 403 -3.60 26.83 -13.89
CA TYR A 403 -2.69 26.15 -12.97
C TYR A 403 -1.21 26.44 -13.29
N TYR A 404 -0.84 26.52 -14.57
CA TYR A 404 0.53 26.80 -15.01
C TYR A 404 0.94 28.26 -14.81
N LEU A 405 -0.01 29.20 -14.72
CA LEU A 405 0.24 30.61 -14.39
C LEU A 405 0.40 30.88 -12.89
N THR A 406 -0.10 29.97 -12.04
CA THR A 406 -0.13 30.17 -10.58
C THR A 406 1.23 29.82 -9.95
N ALA A 407 1.83 30.76 -9.19
CA ALA A 407 3.04 30.50 -8.40
C ALA A 407 2.81 29.44 -7.30
N LYS A 408 3.81 28.62 -7.01
CA LYS A 408 3.67 27.41 -6.17
C LYS A 408 4.66 27.41 -5.01
N GLU A 409 4.18 26.98 -3.84
CA GLU A 409 4.96 26.93 -2.61
C GLU A 409 5.85 25.68 -2.55
N ASN A 410 7.05 25.84 -1.97
CA ASN A 410 8.03 24.77 -1.84
C ASN A 410 7.82 23.99 -0.52
N LEU A 411 6.66 23.35 -0.38
CA LEU A 411 6.28 22.60 0.82
C LEU A 411 5.68 21.22 0.49
N CYS A 412 5.61 20.34 1.48
CA CYS A 412 4.89 19.07 1.35
C CYS A 412 3.38 19.31 1.28
N VAL A 413 2.77 19.03 0.12
CA VAL A 413 1.32 19.26 -0.11
C VAL A 413 0.39 18.50 0.87
N VAL A 414 0.93 17.48 1.53
CA VAL A 414 0.21 16.60 2.48
C VAL A 414 0.26 17.08 3.93
N CYS A 415 1.32 17.78 4.35
CA CYS A 415 1.53 18.14 5.76
C CYS A 415 2.24 19.48 6.01
N GLY A 416 2.44 20.33 4.99
CA GLY A 416 2.97 21.69 5.15
C GLY A 416 4.48 21.79 5.42
N LYS A 417 5.19 20.68 5.66
CA LYS A 417 6.64 20.69 5.89
C LYS A 417 7.39 21.31 4.71
N ALA A 418 7.98 22.49 4.95
CA ALA A 418 8.80 23.24 4.00
C ALA A 418 10.26 22.74 3.89
N GLU A 419 10.63 21.71 4.64
CA GLU A 419 11.96 21.12 4.64
C GLU A 419 11.95 19.66 4.15
N SER A 420 13.05 19.25 3.51
CA SER A 420 13.35 17.86 3.11
C SER A 420 12.25 17.17 2.28
N TYR A 421 11.84 17.82 1.18
CA TYR A 421 10.88 17.28 0.20
C TYR A 421 11.50 16.59 -1.02
N ILE A 422 10.67 15.76 -1.65
CA ILE A 422 10.90 14.89 -2.80
C ILE A 422 9.78 15.17 -3.83
N ARG A 423 10.08 15.04 -5.13
CA ARG A 423 9.05 15.03 -6.18
C ARG A 423 8.31 13.69 -6.21
N LYS A 424 7.00 13.72 -6.03
CA LYS A 424 6.09 12.60 -6.29
C LYS A 424 5.43 12.81 -7.66
N ASN A 425 5.46 11.77 -8.51
CA ASN A 425 4.56 11.70 -9.67
C ASN A 425 3.23 11.08 -9.18
N ILE A 426 2.12 11.78 -9.32
CA ILE A 426 0.78 11.36 -8.87
C ILE A 426 0.21 10.28 -9.79
N VAL A 427 0.38 10.44 -11.11
CA VAL A 427 0.29 9.33 -12.08
C VAL A 427 1.69 8.71 -12.18
N PRO A 428 1.91 7.45 -11.73
CA PRO A 428 3.25 6.87 -11.71
C PRO A 428 3.86 6.76 -13.11
N HIS A 429 5.17 7.03 -13.20
CA HIS A 429 5.91 7.03 -14.47
C HIS A 429 5.86 5.68 -15.21
N GLU A 430 5.66 4.57 -14.50
CA GLU A 430 5.47 3.24 -15.11
C GLU A 430 4.22 3.15 -16.01
N TYR A 431 3.17 3.95 -15.75
CA TYR A 431 2.02 4.09 -16.65
C TYR A 431 2.22 5.28 -17.60
N ARG A 432 2.57 6.46 -17.07
CA ARG A 432 2.64 7.73 -17.83
C ARG A 432 3.60 7.65 -19.04
N ARG A 433 4.63 6.80 -18.99
CA ARG A 433 5.53 6.52 -20.12
C ARG A 433 4.84 5.87 -21.34
N HIS A 434 3.75 5.14 -21.12
CA HIS A 434 2.99 4.43 -22.15
C HIS A 434 1.76 5.20 -22.66
N PHE A 435 1.47 6.39 -22.13
CA PHE A 435 0.38 7.24 -22.64
C PHE A 435 0.69 7.76 -24.07
N PRO A 436 -0.30 8.18 -24.86
CA PRO A 436 -0.09 8.87 -26.14
C PRO A 436 0.68 10.19 -25.95
N ALA A 437 1.30 10.70 -27.01
CA ALA A 437 2.09 11.94 -26.96
C ALA A 437 1.22 13.14 -26.51
N GLU A 438 -0.02 13.15 -27.01
CA GLU A 438 -1.12 14.06 -26.74
C GLU A 438 -1.43 14.24 -25.24
N MET A 439 -1.09 13.26 -24.40
CA MET A 439 -1.27 13.27 -22.93
C MET A 439 0.06 13.23 -22.15
N LYS A 440 1.22 13.33 -22.81
CA LYS A 440 2.55 13.36 -22.16
C LYS A 440 3.03 14.78 -21.86
N ASP A 441 2.53 15.76 -22.61
CA ASP A 441 2.79 17.18 -22.39
C ASP A 441 2.15 17.70 -21.09
N HIS A 442 2.67 18.82 -20.59
CA HIS A 442 2.17 19.53 -19.40
C HIS A 442 2.07 18.71 -18.09
N ASN A 443 2.85 17.63 -17.98
CA ASN A 443 2.87 16.70 -16.83
C ASN A 443 3.20 17.31 -15.45
N SER A 444 3.56 18.59 -15.35
CA SER A 444 3.82 19.28 -14.08
C SER A 444 2.59 19.49 -13.19
N HIS A 445 1.39 19.17 -13.70
CA HIS A 445 0.19 18.99 -12.87
C HIS A 445 0.31 17.76 -11.97
N ASP A 446 0.85 16.66 -12.49
CA ASP A 446 1.00 15.41 -11.74
C ASP A 446 2.30 15.34 -10.94
N ILE A 447 3.04 16.44 -10.80
CA ILE A 447 4.33 16.51 -10.08
C ILE A 447 4.19 17.41 -8.85
N LEU A 448 3.95 16.77 -7.70
CA LEU A 448 3.77 17.44 -6.41
C LEU A 448 4.95 17.17 -5.46
N LEU A 449 5.07 17.99 -4.42
CA LEU A 449 6.09 17.87 -3.39
C LEU A 449 5.58 17.08 -2.17
N LEU A 450 6.34 16.08 -1.73
CA LEU A 450 6.11 15.32 -0.49
C LEU A 450 7.38 15.29 0.36
N CYS A 451 7.27 15.46 1.68
CA CYS A 451 8.35 15.15 2.60
C CYS A 451 8.63 13.63 2.65
N THR A 452 9.80 13.23 3.14
CA THR A 452 10.25 11.83 3.17
C THR A 452 9.21 10.84 3.72
N SER A 453 8.53 11.16 4.83
CA SER A 453 7.51 10.29 5.42
C SER A 453 6.23 10.22 4.60
N CYS A 454 5.72 11.35 4.08
CA CYS A 454 4.53 11.37 3.24
C CYS A 454 4.78 10.71 1.87
N HIS A 455 6.00 10.79 1.34
CA HIS A 455 6.42 10.06 0.14
C HIS A 455 6.46 8.55 0.38
N ALA A 456 7.03 8.11 1.50
CA ALA A 456 7.04 6.70 1.88
C ALA A 456 5.61 6.14 2.08
N ALA A 457 4.75 6.85 2.81
CA ALA A 457 3.34 6.48 2.99
C ALA A 457 2.59 6.41 1.65
N SER A 458 2.74 7.43 0.78
CA SER A 458 2.17 7.40 -0.56
C SER A 458 2.63 6.18 -1.35
N ASN A 459 3.90 5.80 -1.32
CA ASN A 459 4.39 4.62 -2.04
C ASN A 459 3.81 3.29 -1.51
N VAL A 460 3.36 3.23 -0.24
CA VAL A 460 2.59 2.09 0.29
C VAL A 460 1.16 2.10 -0.27
N TYR A 461 0.48 3.25 -0.27
CA TYR A 461 -0.87 3.37 -0.85
C TYR A 461 -0.90 3.10 -2.36
N ASP A 462 0.03 3.67 -3.13
CA ASP A 462 0.28 3.33 -4.53
C ASP A 462 0.39 1.80 -4.73
N GLY A 463 1.07 1.10 -3.81
CA GLY A 463 1.24 -0.34 -3.86
C GLY A 463 -0.08 -1.11 -3.89
N PHE A 464 -1.08 -0.67 -3.12
CA PHE A 464 -2.41 -1.28 -3.12
C PHE A 464 -3.17 -1.03 -4.43
N LEU A 465 -3.14 0.20 -4.97
CA LEU A 465 -3.78 0.48 -6.26
C LEU A 465 -3.09 -0.28 -7.42
N LYS A 466 -1.77 -0.44 -7.38
CA LYS A 466 -1.05 -1.27 -8.36
C LYS A 466 -1.47 -2.73 -8.30
N GLN A 467 -1.71 -3.27 -7.10
CA GLN A 467 -2.22 -4.64 -6.95
C GLN A 467 -3.66 -4.75 -7.47
N GLN A 468 -4.55 -3.80 -7.15
CA GLN A 468 -5.91 -3.77 -7.73
C GLN A 468 -5.87 -3.75 -9.27
N LEU A 469 -5.02 -2.90 -9.86
CA LEU A 469 -4.80 -2.86 -11.32
C LEU A 469 -4.12 -4.13 -11.87
N ALA A 470 -3.38 -4.87 -11.04
CA ALA A 470 -2.81 -6.17 -11.41
C ALA A 470 -3.91 -7.24 -11.46
N ASP A 471 -4.79 -7.25 -10.47
CA ASP A 471 -5.86 -8.23 -10.32
C ASP A 471 -6.99 -8.00 -11.34
N GLU A 472 -7.36 -6.74 -11.60
CA GLU A 472 -8.41 -6.36 -12.57
C GLU A 472 -8.06 -6.64 -14.03
N PHE A 473 -6.79 -6.44 -14.41
CA PHE A 473 -6.32 -6.53 -15.81
C PHE A 473 -5.37 -7.71 -16.04
N SER A 474 -5.29 -8.64 -15.08
CA SER A 474 -4.32 -9.76 -15.05
C SER A 474 -2.90 -9.31 -15.39
N ALA A 475 -2.46 -8.17 -14.84
CA ALA A 475 -1.23 -7.48 -15.22
C ALA A 475 -0.07 -7.83 -14.26
N PRO A 476 0.90 -8.66 -14.68
CA PRO A 476 1.81 -9.40 -13.78
C PRO A 476 2.64 -8.49 -12.88
N GLN A 477 2.47 -8.63 -11.55
CA GLN A 477 3.21 -7.86 -10.54
C GLN A 477 3.96 -8.78 -9.57
N GLY A 478 5.25 -9.00 -9.85
CA GLY A 478 6.16 -9.74 -8.96
C GLY A 478 6.15 -11.28 -9.12
N CYS A 479 5.40 -11.80 -10.09
CA CYS A 479 5.60 -13.14 -10.66
C CYS A 479 6.70 -13.12 -11.74
N GLU A 480 7.09 -14.31 -12.22
CA GLU A 480 8.19 -14.49 -13.18
C GLU A 480 7.93 -13.78 -14.52
N GLU A 481 6.68 -13.69 -15.00
CA GLU A 481 6.35 -12.91 -16.21
C GLU A 481 6.59 -11.40 -16.03
N GLY A 482 6.57 -10.92 -14.79
CA GLY A 482 6.92 -9.54 -14.42
C GLY A 482 8.43 -9.30 -14.25
N VAL A 483 9.26 -10.34 -14.38
CA VAL A 483 10.72 -10.24 -14.26
C VAL A 483 11.36 -10.16 -15.64
N ARG A 484 11.99 -9.02 -15.95
CA ARG A 484 12.63 -8.75 -17.25
C ARG A 484 13.84 -9.66 -17.55
N MET A 485 14.56 -10.09 -16.50
CA MET A 485 15.77 -10.90 -16.59
C MET A 485 15.61 -12.12 -15.68
N LEU A 486 15.30 -13.28 -16.26
CA LEU A 486 15.20 -14.54 -15.50
C LEU A 486 16.58 -15.17 -15.35
N GLU A 487 16.80 -15.90 -14.25
CA GLU A 487 18.00 -16.74 -14.14
C GLU A 487 17.71 -18.13 -14.69
N ASP A 488 18.28 -18.42 -15.87
CA ASP A 488 18.28 -19.72 -16.52
C ASP A 488 18.92 -20.75 -15.57
N SER A 489 18.08 -21.65 -15.04
CA SER A 489 18.51 -22.63 -14.04
C SER A 489 19.47 -23.66 -14.61
N ASP A 490 19.43 -23.91 -15.92
CA ASP A 490 20.22 -24.93 -16.59
C ASP A 490 21.61 -24.39 -16.87
N ARG A 491 21.70 -23.17 -17.44
CA ARG A 491 22.96 -22.43 -17.52
C ARG A 491 23.58 -22.23 -16.14
N ARG A 492 22.77 -22.00 -15.09
CA ARG A 492 23.28 -21.88 -13.70
C ARG A 492 23.84 -23.20 -13.19
N ARG A 493 23.18 -24.34 -13.45
CA ARG A 493 23.69 -25.68 -13.13
C ARG A 493 25.00 -25.96 -13.87
N VAL A 494 25.02 -25.76 -15.19
CA VAL A 494 26.17 -25.99 -16.08
C VAL A 494 27.36 -25.10 -15.73
N ARG A 495 27.14 -23.80 -15.51
CA ARG A 495 28.18 -22.86 -15.06
C ARG A 495 28.74 -23.23 -13.70
N SER A 496 27.91 -23.70 -12.77
CA SER A 496 28.36 -24.16 -11.46
C SER A 496 29.14 -25.48 -11.54
N ALA A 497 28.75 -26.38 -12.45
CA ALA A 497 29.45 -27.64 -12.71
C ALA A 497 30.83 -27.39 -13.31
N ALA A 498 30.91 -26.62 -14.38
CA ALA A 498 32.16 -26.29 -15.05
C ALA A 498 33.13 -25.49 -14.16
N ARG A 499 32.63 -24.50 -13.40
CA ARG A 499 33.46 -23.79 -12.41
C ARG A 499 34.00 -24.72 -11.33
N ALA A 500 33.18 -25.65 -10.84
CA ALA A 500 33.64 -26.64 -9.86
C ALA A 500 34.74 -27.54 -10.46
N LEU A 501 34.55 -28.05 -11.68
CA LEU A 501 35.53 -28.88 -12.39
C LEU A 501 36.86 -28.15 -12.67
N LEU A 502 36.82 -26.88 -13.08
CA LEU A 502 38.03 -26.06 -13.31
C LEU A 502 38.72 -25.63 -12.00
N SER A 503 37.97 -25.48 -10.91
CA SER A 503 38.53 -25.11 -9.60
C SER A 503 39.06 -26.29 -8.78
N ALA A 504 38.81 -27.53 -9.22
CA ALA A 504 39.10 -28.73 -8.47
C ALA A 504 40.06 -29.65 -9.23
N ASN A 505 41.32 -29.64 -8.77
CA ASN A 505 42.36 -30.60 -9.10
C ASN A 505 42.00 -31.99 -8.51
N ASP A 506 42.98 -32.83 -8.18
CA ASP A 506 42.75 -34.22 -7.74
C ASP A 506 42.00 -34.40 -6.41
N SER A 507 41.56 -33.31 -5.77
CA SER A 507 40.76 -33.32 -4.54
C SER A 507 39.26 -33.61 -4.74
N MET A 508 38.78 -33.77 -5.98
CA MET A 508 37.38 -34.12 -6.27
C MET A 508 37.17 -35.64 -6.44
N PRO A 509 36.27 -36.28 -5.67
CA PRO A 509 35.93 -37.70 -5.86
C PRO A 509 35.44 -38.02 -7.28
N ALA A 510 35.89 -39.14 -7.85
CA ALA A 510 35.62 -39.53 -9.24
C ALA A 510 34.12 -39.50 -9.61
N SER A 511 33.26 -40.11 -8.79
CA SER A 511 31.81 -40.13 -9.00
C SER A 511 31.18 -38.72 -9.03
N ARG A 512 31.74 -37.75 -8.29
CA ARG A 512 31.30 -36.34 -8.36
C ARG A 512 31.87 -35.62 -9.58
N ARG A 513 33.06 -35.99 -10.04
CA ARG A 513 33.64 -35.47 -11.29
C ARG A 513 32.79 -35.93 -12.49
N GLU A 514 32.42 -37.20 -12.54
CA GLU A 514 31.53 -37.81 -13.54
C GLU A 514 30.14 -37.14 -13.56
N GLU A 515 29.49 -36.96 -12.40
CA GLU A 515 28.20 -36.27 -12.29
C GLU A 515 28.26 -34.85 -12.88
N LEU A 516 29.31 -34.09 -12.56
CA LEU A 516 29.48 -32.72 -13.06
C LEU A 516 29.83 -32.68 -14.55
N LEU A 517 30.60 -33.64 -15.06
CA LEU A 517 30.90 -33.77 -16.49
C LEU A 517 29.64 -34.10 -17.28
N SER A 518 28.79 -35.00 -16.78
CA SER A 518 27.48 -35.33 -17.37
C SER A 518 26.58 -34.10 -17.49
N VAL A 519 26.52 -33.26 -16.45
CA VAL A 519 25.76 -31.99 -16.49
C VAL A 519 26.28 -31.01 -17.56
N VAL A 520 27.59 -30.97 -17.83
CA VAL A 520 28.15 -30.14 -18.91
C VAL A 520 27.90 -30.79 -20.28
N HIS A 521 28.10 -32.11 -20.41
CA HIS A 521 27.87 -32.86 -21.65
C HIS A 521 26.44 -32.67 -22.15
N ALA A 522 25.43 -32.87 -21.29
CA ALA A 522 24.01 -32.76 -21.63
C ALA A 522 23.55 -31.35 -22.07
N TYR A 523 24.38 -30.31 -21.91
CA TYR A 523 24.09 -28.95 -22.36
C TYR A 523 24.74 -28.60 -23.71
N PHE A 524 25.90 -29.19 -24.03
CA PHE A 524 26.64 -28.90 -25.28
C PHE A 524 26.48 -29.99 -26.35
N CYS A 525 26.26 -31.23 -25.95
CA CYS A 525 26.10 -32.39 -26.84
C CYS A 525 24.61 -32.75 -26.93
N LYS A 526 24.09 -32.89 -28.15
CA LYS A 526 22.73 -33.40 -28.37
C LYS A 526 22.71 -34.91 -28.20
N GLU A 527 21.54 -35.47 -27.89
CA GLU A 527 21.33 -36.92 -27.87
C GLU A 527 21.79 -37.54 -29.21
N GLY A 528 22.72 -38.49 -29.14
CA GLY A 528 23.33 -39.14 -30.31
C GLY A 528 24.70 -38.61 -30.76
N GLU A 529 25.25 -37.54 -30.16
CA GLU A 529 26.64 -37.13 -30.39
C GLU A 529 27.57 -37.50 -29.23
N GLU A 530 28.42 -38.51 -29.43
CA GLU A 530 29.53 -38.82 -28.51
C GLU A 530 30.68 -37.81 -28.72
N ARG A 531 30.77 -36.78 -27.87
CA ARG A 531 31.92 -35.87 -27.80
C ARG A 531 32.40 -35.74 -26.36
N GLU A 532 33.67 -36.03 -26.11
CA GLU A 532 34.27 -35.82 -24.78
C GLU A 532 34.22 -34.33 -24.38
N VAL A 533 33.99 -34.06 -23.09
CA VAL A 533 33.88 -32.69 -22.58
C VAL A 533 35.27 -32.05 -22.48
N THR A 534 35.63 -31.31 -23.51
CA THR A 534 36.95 -30.63 -23.58
C THR A 534 37.09 -29.48 -22.58
N GLU A 535 38.34 -29.13 -22.24
CA GLU A 535 38.65 -27.98 -21.39
C GLU A 535 38.14 -26.64 -21.99
N GLY A 536 38.08 -26.53 -23.32
CA GLY A 536 37.46 -25.37 -24.00
C GLY A 536 35.95 -25.28 -23.75
N MET A 537 35.25 -26.42 -23.70
CA MET A 537 33.83 -26.47 -23.33
C MET A 537 33.64 -26.12 -21.86
N LEU A 538 34.52 -26.57 -20.96
CA LEU A 538 34.48 -26.18 -19.53
C LEU A 538 34.70 -24.67 -19.34
N ASN A 539 35.68 -24.06 -20.03
CA ASN A 539 35.92 -22.63 -19.94
C ASN A 539 34.77 -21.80 -20.54
N THR A 540 34.12 -22.29 -21.60
CA THR A 540 32.91 -21.68 -22.16
C THR A 540 31.74 -21.78 -21.18
N ALA A 541 31.50 -22.97 -20.63
CA ALA A 541 30.46 -23.26 -19.64
C ALA A 541 30.61 -22.41 -18.37
N ALA A 542 31.83 -22.26 -17.86
CA ALA A 542 32.15 -21.46 -16.69
C ALA A 542 31.88 -19.95 -16.87
N ASN A 543 31.74 -19.49 -18.10
CA ASN A 543 31.47 -18.09 -18.45
C ASN A 543 30.08 -17.85 -19.07
N LEU A 544 29.19 -18.86 -19.06
CA LEU A 544 27.80 -18.69 -19.52
C LEU A 544 27.09 -17.53 -18.80
N GLU A 545 26.41 -16.69 -19.57
CA GLU A 545 25.43 -15.76 -19.01
C GLU A 545 24.19 -16.56 -18.59
N THR A 546 23.79 -16.41 -17.32
CA THR A 546 22.62 -17.07 -16.73
C THR A 546 21.43 -16.12 -16.61
N ARG A 547 21.64 -14.80 -16.62
CA ARG A 547 20.56 -13.81 -16.65
C ARG A 547 20.11 -13.62 -18.10
N ILE A 548 19.14 -14.43 -18.52
CA ILE A 548 18.53 -14.34 -19.85
C ILE A 548 17.39 -13.31 -19.85
N PHE A 549 17.14 -12.67 -21.00
CA PHE A 549 15.95 -11.84 -21.16
C PHE A 549 14.72 -12.74 -21.20
N ASN A 550 13.66 -12.36 -20.48
CA ASN A 550 12.39 -13.07 -20.51
C ASN A 550 11.59 -12.64 -21.75
N GLU A 551 11.47 -13.52 -22.75
CA GLU A 551 10.75 -13.25 -24.00
C GLU A 551 9.24 -12.99 -23.77
N SER A 552 8.67 -13.53 -22.69
CA SER A 552 7.29 -13.29 -22.25
C SER A 552 7.12 -12.04 -21.37
N TYR A 553 8.16 -11.22 -21.19
CA TYR A 553 8.11 -10.05 -20.31
C TYR A 553 7.20 -8.93 -20.84
N VAL A 554 6.01 -8.82 -20.25
CA VAL A 554 5.10 -7.68 -20.45
C VAL A 554 5.16 -6.77 -19.21
N PRO A 555 5.61 -5.50 -19.33
CA PRO A 555 5.58 -4.57 -18.20
C PRO A 555 4.15 -4.36 -17.69
N HIS A 556 3.94 -4.53 -16.38
CA HIS A 556 2.64 -4.27 -15.72
C HIS A 556 2.01 -2.93 -16.17
N GLY A 557 2.80 -1.85 -16.16
CA GLY A 557 2.34 -0.51 -16.56
C GLY A 557 2.00 -0.37 -18.04
N LEU A 558 2.54 -1.22 -18.92
CA LEU A 558 2.12 -1.30 -20.33
C LEU A 558 0.78 -2.00 -20.44
N LYS A 559 0.62 -3.19 -19.84
CA LYS A 559 -0.61 -4.00 -19.95
C LYS A 559 -1.84 -3.28 -19.38
N VAL A 560 -1.70 -2.60 -18.25
CA VAL A 560 -2.78 -1.76 -17.69
C VAL A 560 -3.12 -0.61 -18.65
N VAL A 561 -2.14 0.10 -19.21
CA VAL A 561 -2.39 1.21 -20.14
C VAL A 561 -3.00 0.73 -21.46
N GLN A 562 -2.66 -0.48 -21.93
CA GLN A 562 -3.30 -1.13 -23.08
C GLN A 562 -4.79 -1.42 -22.81
N ALA A 563 -5.14 -2.09 -21.71
CA ALA A 563 -6.52 -2.40 -21.38
C ALA A 563 -7.40 -1.14 -21.13
N TYR A 564 -6.80 -0.03 -20.67
CA TYR A 564 -7.48 1.25 -20.63
C TYR A 564 -7.56 1.94 -22.02
N ALA A 565 -6.56 1.78 -22.89
CA ALA A 565 -6.55 2.35 -24.25
C ALA A 565 -7.51 1.65 -25.23
N GLU A 566 -7.92 0.41 -24.97
CA GLU A 566 -9.03 -0.25 -25.68
C GLU A 566 -10.33 0.57 -25.60
N ARG A 567 -10.52 1.34 -24.51
CA ARG A 567 -11.63 2.29 -24.31
C ARG A 567 -11.30 3.70 -24.81
N GLY A 568 -10.32 3.82 -25.70
CA GLY A 568 -9.85 5.06 -26.32
C GLY A 568 -9.36 6.11 -25.32
N LEU A 569 -9.41 7.38 -25.74
CA LEU A 569 -9.02 8.53 -24.93
C LEU A 569 -9.82 8.63 -23.61
N ARG A 570 -11.11 8.27 -23.62
CA ARG A 570 -11.95 8.23 -22.41
C ARG A 570 -11.38 7.26 -21.35
N GLY A 571 -10.87 6.11 -21.76
CA GLY A 571 -10.24 5.14 -20.86
C GLY A 571 -8.93 5.64 -20.24
N LEU A 572 -8.02 6.25 -21.00
CA LEU A 572 -6.79 6.81 -20.41
C LEU A 572 -7.07 7.99 -19.47
N ILE A 573 -8.09 8.80 -19.77
CA ILE A 573 -8.61 9.83 -18.85
C ILE A 573 -9.15 9.20 -17.55
N GLU A 574 -9.81 8.04 -17.61
CA GLU A 574 -10.25 7.31 -16.42
C GLU A 574 -9.08 6.80 -15.56
N LEU A 575 -8.00 6.30 -16.18
CA LEU A 575 -6.78 5.89 -15.46
C LEU A 575 -6.06 7.09 -14.80
N GLU A 576 -5.99 8.22 -15.50
CA GLU A 576 -5.43 9.49 -14.99
C GLU A 576 -6.27 10.04 -13.81
N ARG A 577 -7.59 10.08 -13.97
CA ARG A 577 -8.58 10.38 -12.92
C ARG A 577 -8.41 9.46 -11.71
N ARG A 578 -8.29 8.15 -11.92
CA ARG A 578 -8.17 7.15 -10.84
C ARG A 578 -6.91 7.33 -10.00
N TRP A 579 -5.76 7.58 -10.64
CA TRP A 579 -4.51 7.87 -9.91
C TRP A 579 -4.56 9.19 -9.12
N ARG A 580 -5.13 10.24 -9.70
CA ARG A 580 -5.32 11.53 -9.01
C ARG A 580 -6.29 11.42 -7.83
N GLN A 581 -7.42 10.73 -8.01
CA GLN A 581 -8.41 10.53 -6.95
C GLN A 581 -7.87 9.65 -5.82
N HIS A 582 -7.13 8.58 -6.14
CA HIS A 582 -6.46 7.74 -5.15
C HIS A 582 -5.51 8.54 -4.26
N PHE A 583 -4.73 9.45 -4.84
CA PHE A 583 -3.90 10.36 -4.06
C PHE A 583 -4.73 11.26 -3.13
N LEU A 584 -5.84 11.86 -3.60
CA LEU A 584 -6.71 12.65 -2.73
C LEU A 584 -7.27 11.81 -1.57
N SER A 585 -7.87 10.66 -1.86
CA SER A 585 -8.54 9.82 -0.86
C SER A 585 -7.57 9.25 0.19
N CYS A 586 -6.40 8.76 -0.22
CA CYS A 586 -5.43 8.15 0.70
C CYS A 586 -4.47 9.15 1.35
N MET A 587 -4.06 10.21 0.64
CA MET A 587 -3.08 11.18 1.13
C MET A 587 -3.69 12.48 1.66
N GLN A 588 -5.01 12.68 1.58
CA GLN A 588 -5.80 13.82 2.11
C GLN A 588 -4.96 15.11 2.27
N PRO A 589 -4.56 15.73 1.14
CA PRO A 589 -3.56 16.79 1.15
C PRO A 589 -4.14 18.13 1.59
N LYS A 590 -3.52 18.77 2.59
CA LYS A 590 -3.97 20.05 3.17
C LYS A 590 -3.42 21.30 2.46
N PHE A 591 -2.40 21.13 1.61
CA PHE A 591 -1.66 22.22 0.97
C PHE A 591 -1.43 21.92 -0.53
N LEU A 592 -2.50 21.55 -1.25
CA LEU A 592 -2.44 21.45 -2.71
C LEU A 592 -2.21 22.84 -3.33
N PRO A 593 -1.47 22.95 -4.45
CA PRO A 593 -1.41 24.20 -5.20
C PRO A 593 -2.82 24.61 -5.67
N PRO A 594 -3.14 25.91 -5.71
CA PRO A 594 -4.43 26.38 -6.22
C PRO A 594 -4.67 25.89 -7.66
N LEU A 595 -5.94 25.63 -7.99
CA LEU A 595 -6.38 25.06 -9.27
C LEU A 595 -5.88 23.63 -9.55
N TRP A 596 -5.21 22.94 -8.60
CA TRP A 596 -4.98 21.50 -8.73
C TRP A 596 -6.32 20.75 -8.67
N SER A 597 -6.59 19.91 -9.66
CA SER A 597 -7.83 19.15 -9.76
C SER A 597 -7.60 17.75 -10.33
N VAL A 598 -8.54 16.84 -10.05
CA VAL A 598 -8.56 15.50 -10.66
C VAL A 598 -8.72 15.59 -12.19
N ASP A 599 -9.52 16.54 -12.65
CA ASP A 599 -9.99 16.63 -14.05
C ASP A 599 -9.25 17.63 -14.94
N HIS A 600 -8.05 18.03 -14.54
CA HIS A 600 -7.23 18.95 -15.32
C HIS A 600 -6.92 18.41 -16.72
N ASN A 601 -7.04 19.29 -17.72
CA ASN A 601 -6.98 19.03 -19.16
C ASN A 601 -7.98 18.01 -19.74
N HIS A 602 -8.79 17.28 -18.96
CA HIS A 602 -9.66 16.21 -19.50
C HIS A 602 -10.63 16.71 -20.59
N GLU A 603 -11.33 17.83 -20.37
CA GLU A 603 -12.19 18.46 -21.38
C GLU A 603 -11.40 19.05 -22.56
N LYS A 604 -10.14 19.45 -22.35
CA LYS A 604 -9.27 19.99 -23.41
C LYS A 604 -8.80 18.90 -24.35
N TYR A 605 -8.48 17.72 -23.82
CA TYR A 605 -8.18 16.53 -24.62
C TYR A 605 -9.40 16.10 -25.45
N LEU A 606 -10.57 15.96 -24.82
CA LEU A 606 -11.80 15.56 -25.52
C LEU A 606 -12.21 16.54 -26.63
N ARG A 607 -12.16 17.86 -26.37
CA ARG A 607 -12.47 18.89 -27.38
C ARG A 607 -11.44 18.96 -28.52
N LYS A 608 -10.15 18.71 -28.25
CA LYS A 608 -9.08 18.84 -29.25
C LYS A 608 -8.92 17.61 -30.14
N TYR A 609 -9.15 16.41 -29.58
CA TYR A 609 -8.86 15.13 -30.24
C TYR A 609 -10.10 14.27 -30.53
N GLY A 610 -11.27 14.66 -30.01
CA GLY A 610 -12.50 13.89 -30.12
C GLY A 610 -12.57 12.72 -29.15
N GLU A 611 -13.78 12.21 -28.92
CA GLU A 611 -14.00 11.14 -27.92
C GLU A 611 -13.53 9.77 -28.38
N ASN A 612 -13.58 9.53 -29.69
CA ASN A 612 -13.34 8.25 -30.34
C ASN A 612 -11.90 8.10 -30.87
N LEU A 613 -10.93 8.83 -30.32
CA LEU A 613 -9.52 8.66 -30.69
C LEU A 613 -9.07 7.24 -30.32
N LEU A 614 -8.79 6.42 -31.33
CA LEU A 614 -8.15 5.13 -31.19
C LEU A 614 -6.67 5.33 -30.86
N ILE A 615 -6.22 4.72 -29.76
CA ILE A 615 -4.86 4.92 -29.23
C ILE A 615 -4.01 3.70 -29.57
N ASN A 616 -3.28 3.80 -30.68
CA ASN A 616 -2.28 2.80 -31.06
C ASN A 616 -1.04 2.94 -30.16
N LEU A 617 -0.87 2.01 -29.23
CA LEU A 617 0.27 1.95 -28.32
C LEU A 617 1.41 1.12 -28.92
N THR A 618 2.51 1.81 -29.27
CA THR A 618 3.81 1.25 -29.67
C THR A 618 4.71 1.02 -28.46
#